data_AF-I4DNW6-F1
#
_entry.id   AF-I4DNW6-F1
#
_cell.length_a   1.000
_cell.length_b   1.000
_cell.length_c   1.000
_cell.angle_alpha   90.00
_cell.angle_beta   90.00
_cell.angle_gamma   90.00
#
_symmetry.space_group_name_H-M   'P 1'
#
loop_
_entity.id
_entity.type
_entity.pdbx_description
1 polymer ?
#
loop_
_entity_poly.entity_id
_entity_poly.type
_entity_poly.pdbx_seq_one_letter_code
_entity_poly.pdbx_strand_id
1 'polypeptide(L)'
;LGAGITGSIAVIVFACFGNTEGWMPGHPNNYFGWSFGLAVVGSVACIITAALFLTEANIQSKKRNRFKESQARFEMEHESKA
;
A
#
# COMPACT_ATOMS: atom_id res chain seq x y z
N LEU A 1 2.07 -0.46 -0.96
CA LEU A 1 1.03 -0.42 -2.01
C LEU A 1 1.26 -1.52 -3.04
N GLY A 2 2.41 -1.53 -3.73
CA GLY A 2 2.74 -2.55 -4.73
C GLY A 2 2.51 -3.99 -4.25
N ALA A 3 3.03 -4.35 -3.08
CA ALA A 3 2.83 -5.68 -2.49
C ALA A 3 1.35 -6.08 -2.31
N GLY A 4 0.50 -5.14 -1.88
CA GLY A 4 -0.93 -5.40 -1.72
C GLY A 4 -1.64 -5.61 -3.07
N ILE A 5 -1.30 -4.81 -4.09
CA ILE A 5 -1.86 -4.94 -5.43
C ILE A 5 -1.44 -6.28 -6.07
N THR A 6 -0.15 -6.60 -6.05
CA THR A 6 0.35 -7.86 -6.62
C THR A 6 -0.21 -9.07 -5.88
N GLY A 7 -0.34 -8.98 -4.55
CA GLY A 7 -0.99 -10.00 -3.73
C GLY A 7 -2.46 -10.19 -4.09
N SER A 8 -3.22 -9.10 -4.23
CA SER A 8 -4.62 -9.16 -4.65
C SER A 8 -4.79 -9.78 -6.04
N ILE A 9 -3.94 -9.43 -7.01
CA ILE A 9 -3.96 -10.05 -8.35
C ILE A 9 -3.71 -11.56 -8.24
N ALA A 10 -2.71 -11.98 -7.47
CA ALA A 10 -2.40 -13.39 -7.28
C ALA A 10 -3.58 -14.16 -6.65
N VAL A 11 -4.19 -13.60 -5.60
CA VAL A 11 -5.37 -14.16 -4.94
C VAL A 11 -6.55 -14.28 -5.90
N ILE A 12 -6.83 -13.25 -6.71
CA ILE A 12 -7.94 -13.26 -7.68
C ILE A 12 -7.71 -14.32 -8.76
N VAL A 13 -6.51 -14.37 -9.35
CA VAL A 13 -6.17 -15.37 -10.37
C VAL A 13 -6.31 -16.78 -9.80
N PHE A 14 -5.78 -17.04 -8.61
CA PHE A 14 -5.92 -18.35 -7.97
C PHE A 14 -7.38 -18.69 -7.64
N ALA A 15 -8.17 -17.72 -7.19
CA ALA A 15 -9.58 -17.92 -6.91
C ALA A 15 -10.39 -18.30 -8.16
N CYS A 16 -10.09 -17.67 -9.30
CA CYS A 16 -10.79 -17.91 -10.56
C CYS A 16 -10.35 -19.19 -11.26
N PHE A 17 -9.06 -19.53 -11.25
CA PHE A 17 -8.49 -20.60 -12.07
C PHE A 17 -7.99 -21.82 -11.31
N GLY A 18 -7.83 -21.73 -9.98
CA GLY A 18 -7.22 -22.79 -9.16
C GLY A 18 -7.92 -24.15 -9.26
N ASN A 19 -9.21 -24.16 -9.62
CA ASN A 19 -10.03 -25.37 -9.76
C ASN A 19 -10.34 -25.73 -11.22
N THR A 20 -9.83 -24.96 -12.19
CA THR A 20 -10.04 -25.21 -13.62
C THR A 20 -9.17 -26.35 -14.12
N GLU A 21 -9.72 -27.16 -15.04
CA GLU A 21 -8.98 -28.24 -15.69
C GLU A 21 -7.71 -27.71 -16.39
N GLY A 22 -6.60 -28.42 -16.20
CA GLY A 22 -5.32 -28.08 -16.83
C GLY A 22 -4.52 -26.95 -16.18
N TRP A 23 -5.04 -26.28 -15.15
CA TRP A 23 -4.28 -25.21 -14.45
C TRP A 23 -3.29 -25.77 -13.42
N MET A 24 -3.70 -26.81 -12.67
CA MET A 24 -2.92 -27.43 -11.59
C MET A 24 -3.21 -28.93 -11.47
N PRO A 25 -2.19 -29.79 -11.25
CA PRO A 25 -2.42 -31.20 -10.93
C PRO A 25 -3.23 -31.33 -9.63
N GLY A 26 -4.25 -32.19 -9.63
CA GLY A 26 -5.09 -32.38 -8.45
C GLY A 26 -6.10 -31.25 -8.18
N HIS A 27 -6.37 -30.38 -9.16
CA HIS A 27 -7.38 -29.31 -9.05
C HIS A 27 -8.77 -29.77 -8.55
N PRO A 28 -9.27 -31.00 -8.80
CA PRO A 28 -10.58 -31.42 -8.28
C PRO A 28 -10.61 -31.51 -6.74
N ASN A 29 -9.46 -31.64 -6.09
CA ASN A 29 -9.32 -31.73 -4.64
C ASN A 29 -8.75 -30.45 -4.01
N ASN A 30 -8.73 -29.33 -4.76
CA ASN A 30 -8.22 -28.05 -4.29
C ASN A 30 -9.31 -27.25 -3.54
N TYR A 31 -9.37 -27.48 -2.23
CA TYR A 31 -10.21 -26.69 -1.32
C TYR A 31 -9.42 -25.50 -0.77
N PHE A 32 -10.04 -24.32 -0.73
CA PHE A 32 -9.40 -23.13 -0.15
C PHE A 32 -9.21 -23.29 1.35
N GLY A 33 -7.95 -23.51 1.76
CA GLY A 33 -7.54 -23.59 3.15
C GLY A 33 -7.20 -22.24 3.78
N TRP A 34 -6.80 -22.28 5.05
CA TRP A 34 -6.44 -21.10 5.83
C TRP A 34 -5.30 -20.27 5.23
N SER A 35 -4.35 -20.88 4.53
CA SER A 35 -3.28 -20.16 3.83
C SER A 35 -3.83 -19.21 2.76
N PHE A 36 -4.85 -19.63 2.00
CA PHE A 36 -5.51 -18.77 1.03
C PHE A 36 -6.27 -17.63 1.72
N GLY A 37 -7.00 -17.93 2.80
CA GLY A 37 -7.67 -16.90 3.61
C GLY A 37 -6.70 -15.85 4.16
N LEU A 38 -5.56 -16.28 4.68
CA LEU A 38 -4.50 -15.39 5.16
C LEU A 38 -3.89 -14.56 4.03
N ALA A 39 -3.76 -15.11 2.81
CA ALA A 39 -3.29 -14.34 1.65
C ALA A 39 -4.25 -13.23 1.24
N VAL A 40 -5.57 -13.49 1.30
CA VAL A 40 -6.62 -12.47 1.07
C VAL A 40 -6.50 -11.35 2.10
N VAL A 41 -6.52 -11.71 3.38
CA VAL A 41 -6.47 -10.75 4.50
C VAL A 41 -5.17 -9.94 4.45
N GLY A 42 -4.03 -10.60 4.24
CA GLY A 42 -2.73 -9.96 4.14
C GLY A 42 -2.65 -8.96 2.98
N SER A 43 -3.18 -9.31 1.80
CA SER A 43 -3.19 -8.41 0.65
C SER A 43 -4.00 -7.15 0.92
N VAL A 44 -5.19 -7.28 1.51
CA VAL A 44 -6.05 -6.16 1.90
C VAL A 44 -5.37 -5.30 2.98
N ALA A 45 -4.80 -5.94 4.01
CA ALA A 45 -4.07 -5.24 5.07
C ALA A 45 -2.91 -4.41 4.50
N CYS A 46 -2.13 -4.96 3.57
CA CYS A 46 -1.06 -4.22 2.89
C CYS A 46 -1.55 -2.99 2.13
N ILE A 47 -2.74 -3.03 1.53
CA ILE A 47 -3.34 -1.88 0.85
C ILE A 47 -3.75 -0.81 1.86
N ILE A 48 -4.45 -1.20 2.94
CA ILE A 48 -4.87 -0.30 4.01
C ILE A 48 -3.65 0.37 4.66
N THR A 49 -2.66 -0.42 5.06
CA THR A 49 -1.42 0.09 5.65
C THR A 49 -0.70 1.05 4.71
N ALA A 50 -0.65 0.75 3.41
CA ALA A 50 -0.05 1.65 2.45
C ALA A 50 -0.82 2.97 2.29
N ALA A 51 -2.16 2.93 2.29
CA ALA A 51 -2.98 4.13 2.21
C ALA A 51 -2.76 5.04 3.43
N LEU A 52 -2.70 4.46 4.63
CA LEU A 52 -2.42 5.19 5.87
C LEU A 52 -1.02 5.84 5.83
N PHE A 53 0.03 5.08 5.52
CA PHE A 53 1.39 5.61 5.48
C PHE A 53 1.61 6.64 4.37
N LEU A 54 1.02 6.46 3.18
CA LEU A 54 1.12 7.46 2.12
C LEU A 54 0.41 8.77 2.50
N THR A 55 -0.74 8.66 3.15
CA THR A 55 -1.48 9.83 3.67
C THR A 55 -0.63 10.56 4.70
N GLU A 56 -0.07 9.83 5.65
CA GLU A 56 0.79 10.41 6.68
C GLU A 56 2.05 11.05 6.08
N ALA A 57 2.74 10.36 5.17
CA ALA A 57 3.92 10.89 4.49
C ALA A 57 3.61 12.18 3.72
N ASN A 58 2.44 12.26 3.07
CA ASN A 58 2.00 13.48 2.39
C ASN A 58 1.75 14.63 3.37
N ILE A 59 1.10 14.36 4.51
CA ILE A 59 0.84 15.37 5.55
C ILE A 59 2.17 15.86 6.16
N GLN A 60 3.07 14.94 6.50
CA GLN A 60 4.38 15.29 7.07
C GLN A 60 5.23 16.08 6.07
N SER A 61 5.21 15.71 4.78
CA SER A 61 5.90 16.45 3.72
C SER A 61 5.39 17.90 3.61
N LYS A 62 4.07 18.10 3.62
CA LYS A 62 3.46 19.44 3.63
C LYS A 62 3.83 20.24 4.87
N LYS A 63 3.80 19.63 6.06
CA LYS A 63 4.19 20.28 7.32
C LYS A 63 5.65 20.73 7.29
N ARG A 64 6.55 19.87 6.78
CA ARG A 64 7.98 20.18 6.63
C ARG A 64 8.21 21.34 5.65
N ASN A 65 7.51 21.36 4.52
CA ASN A 65 7.67 22.43 3.54
C ASN A 65 7.21 23.78 4.10
N ARG A 66 6.05 23.82 4.78
CA ARG A 66 5.56 25.03 5.44
C ARG A 66 6.53 25.57 6.49
N PHE A 67 7.11 24.67 7.30
CA PHE A 67 8.08 25.08 8.32
C PHE A 67 9.35 25.69 7.72
N LYS A 68 9.83 25.14 6.59
CA LYS A 68 10.97 25.72 5.85
C LYS A 68 10.65 27.09 5.28
N GLU A 69 9.47 27.23 4.68
CA GLU A 69 9.00 28.50 4.12
C GLU A 69 8.88 29.58 5.21
N SER A 70 8.35 29.21 6.39
CA SER A 70 8.30 30.13 7.54
C SER A 70 9.69 30.58 7.98
N GLN A 71 10.67 29.68 8.10
CA GLN A 71 12.04 30.06 8.45
C GLN A 71 12.68 30.99 7.41
N ALA A 72 12.56 30.67 6.13
CA ALA A 72 13.07 31.52 5.04
C ALA A 72 12.44 32.92 5.07
N ARG A 73 11.13 33.01 5.38
CA ARG A 73 10.43 34.29 5.50
C ARG A 73 10.91 35.13 6.68
N PHE A 74 11.19 34.51 7.82
CA PHE A 74 11.77 35.20 8.99
C PHE A 74 13.19 35.70 8.71
N GLU A 75 14.00 34.94 8.00
CA GLU A 75 15.38 35.33 7.64
C GLU A 75 15.39 36.55 6.71
N MET A 76 14.55 36.56 5.67
CA MET A 76 14.42 37.74 4.79
C MET A 76 13.86 38.97 5.51
N GLU A 77 12.89 38.80 6.43
CA GLU A 77 12.39 39.92 7.24
C GLU A 77 13.45 40.49 8.19
N HIS A 78 14.41 39.66 8.65
CA HIS A 78 15.54 40.12 9.46
C HIS A 78 16.54 40.92 8.61
N GLU A 79 16.95 40.39 7.45
CA GLU A 79 17.87 41.08 6.53
C GLU A 79 17.30 42.42 6.02
N SER A 80 16.00 42.50 5.71
CA SER A 80 15.38 43.74 5.23
C SER A 80 15.33 44.87 6.27
N LYS A 81 15.51 44.57 7.56
CA LYS A 81 15.41 45.55 8.66
C LYS A 81 16.77 45.97 9.22
N ALA A 82 17.85 45.33 8.80
CA ALA A 82 19.23 45.69 9.15
C ALA A 82 19.78 46.74 8.17
#